data_AF-A0AA39I6N6-F1
#
_entry.id   AF-A0AA39I6N6-F1
#
_cell.length_a   1.000
_cell.length_b   1.000
_cell.length_c   1.000
_cell.angle_alpha   90.00
_cell.angle_beta   90.00
_cell.angle_gamma   90.00
#
_symmetry.space_group_name_H-M   'P 1'
#
loop_
_entity.id
_entity.type
_entity.pdbx_description
1 polymer ?
#
loop_
_entity_poly.entity_id
_entity_poly.type
_entity_poly.pdbx_seq_one_letter_code
_entity_poly.pdbx_strand_id
1 'polypeptide(L)'
;MTANDIEKWEAARKEWEEIETSQQRRAPPAPRSLQTAPNLDERMSRASSCCGEHEGHIAACSFQSIWSRLCAEDLTQEKTQAMDLIDRAQLSAARSSASKIPYCICGPSKTGVCALRSTILADEQLLIIALSKVPYSQTNPLHWELLCSLYKFLTDDRTGRNAIGRMGAHWERIGFQGDDPATDLRGVGIFGLCQLLFLVSNGLTSQMTSQLLQLSSDKLQSFPLAVVGLNWTAMILERVKQGKLNWLAVKENSFLTVVNGIYRGCFLSFWKLWKTRNCTIVDFANVSNEIRDTIKRRPKSLLNMAVLSH
;
A
#
# COMPACT_ATOMS: atom_id res chain seq x y z
N MET A 1 9.17 -2.13 -29.22
CA MET A 1 8.61 -0.79 -28.98
C MET A 1 9.20 0.15 -29.99
N THR A 2 8.37 0.95 -30.65
CA THR A 2 8.83 2.06 -31.48
C THR A 2 9.30 3.20 -30.57
N ALA A 3 10.11 4.14 -31.08
CA ALA A 3 10.54 5.31 -30.31
C ALA A 3 9.34 6.09 -29.71
N ASN A 4 8.22 6.12 -30.44
CA ASN A 4 6.95 6.72 -30.02
C ASN A 4 6.31 6.01 -28.81
N ASP A 5 6.52 4.70 -28.66
CA ASP A 5 5.99 3.93 -27.51
C ASP A 5 6.82 4.19 -26.25
N ILE A 6 8.12 4.46 -26.38
CA ILE A 6 9.02 4.83 -25.27
C ILE A 6 8.69 6.24 -24.76
N GLU A 7 8.46 7.18 -25.67
CA GLU A 7 8.11 8.56 -25.30
C GLU A 7 6.74 8.63 -24.60
N LYS A 8 5.76 7.84 -25.06
CA LYS A 8 4.49 7.67 -24.36
C LYS A 8 4.64 6.96 -23.00
N TRP A 9 5.56 6.01 -22.90
CA TRP A 9 5.90 5.32 -21.66
C TRP A 9 6.49 6.30 -20.62
N GLU A 10 7.38 7.20 -21.04
CA GLU A 10 8.00 8.22 -20.18
C GLU A 10 6.97 9.28 -19.77
N ALA A 11 6.10 9.70 -20.70
CA ALA A 11 5.02 10.65 -20.42
C ALA A 11 4.00 10.09 -19.41
N ALA A 12 3.56 8.84 -19.59
CA ALA A 12 2.62 8.18 -18.67
C ALA A 12 3.23 7.96 -17.27
N ARG A 13 4.53 7.64 -17.20
CA ARG A 13 5.27 7.57 -15.93
C ARG A 13 5.37 8.94 -15.25
N LYS A 14 5.63 10.00 -16.01
CA LYS A 14 5.74 11.36 -15.47
C LYS A 14 4.40 11.92 -15.00
N GLU A 15 3.33 11.68 -15.75
CA GLU A 15 1.95 12.01 -15.33
C GLU A 15 1.56 11.26 -14.04
N TRP A 16 2.01 10.00 -13.93
CA TRP A 16 1.86 9.18 -12.73
C TRP A 16 2.60 9.79 -11.52
N GLU A 17 3.87 10.14 -11.69
CA GLU A 17 4.68 10.81 -10.66
C GLU A 17 4.06 12.15 -10.23
N GLU A 18 3.47 12.92 -11.15
CA GLU A 18 2.81 14.20 -10.85
C GLU A 18 1.52 14.02 -10.03
N ILE A 19 0.69 13.03 -10.36
CA ILE A 19 -0.52 12.68 -9.61
C ILE A 19 -0.15 12.23 -8.19
N GLU A 20 0.89 11.40 -8.06
CA GLU A 20 1.38 10.93 -6.77
C GLU A 20 1.96 12.09 -5.94
N THR A 21 2.74 12.97 -6.56
CA THR A 21 3.29 14.18 -5.94
C THR A 21 2.19 15.13 -5.45
N SER A 22 1.09 15.25 -6.20
CA SER A 22 -0.07 16.08 -5.81
C SER A 22 -0.79 15.54 -4.55
N GLN A 23 -0.79 14.21 -4.37
CA GLN A 23 -1.32 13.57 -3.16
C GLN A 23 -0.32 13.63 -2.00
N GLN A 24 0.98 13.60 -2.29
CA GLN A 24 2.09 13.73 -1.32
C GLN A 24 2.29 15.15 -0.79
N ARG A 25 1.98 16.22 -1.54
CA ARG A 25 2.05 17.63 -1.05
C ARG A 25 1.10 17.94 0.12
N ARG A 26 0.20 17.02 0.48
CA ARG A 26 -0.65 17.10 1.69
C ARG A 26 -0.03 16.42 2.92
N ALA A 27 1.14 15.79 2.80
CA ALA A 27 1.88 15.19 3.91
C ALA A 27 2.99 16.14 4.40
N PRO A 28 3.26 16.21 5.72
CA PRO A 28 4.33 17.05 6.23
C PRO A 28 5.71 16.58 5.72
N PRO A 29 6.67 17.51 5.52
CA PRO A 29 8.02 17.15 5.10
C PRO A 29 8.71 16.33 6.19
N ALA A 30 9.64 15.46 5.77
CA ALA A 30 10.49 14.74 6.70
C ALA A 30 11.24 15.73 7.62
N PRO A 31 11.51 15.38 8.89
CA PRO A 31 12.39 16.17 9.73
C PRO A 31 13.73 16.35 9.01
N ARG A 32 14.18 17.60 8.86
CA ARG A 32 15.54 17.89 8.38
C ARG A 32 16.51 17.22 9.35
N SER A 33 17.33 16.30 8.85
CA SER A 33 18.56 15.92 9.55
C SER A 33 19.33 17.20 9.85
N LEU A 34 19.54 17.50 11.13
CA LEU A 34 20.39 18.62 11.54
C LEU A 34 21.76 18.47 10.90
N GLN A 35 22.07 19.36 9.96
CA GLN A 35 23.43 19.56 9.46
C GLN A 35 24.22 20.24 10.59
N THR A 36 25.10 19.50 11.25
CA THR A 36 26.14 20.08 12.10
C THR A 36 27.33 20.51 11.23
N ALA A 37 27.75 21.75 11.44
CA ALA A 37 28.86 22.44 10.76
C ALA A 37 30.25 21.93 11.26
N PRO A 38 31.36 22.31 10.59
CA PRO A 38 32.56 21.47 10.47
C PRO A 38 33.69 21.75 11.48
N ASN A 39 34.65 20.81 11.47
CA ASN A 39 36.00 20.83 12.03
C ASN A 39 36.18 20.63 13.54
N LEU A 40 36.59 19.41 13.90
CA LEU A 40 37.69 19.14 14.83
C LEU A 40 38.36 17.84 14.35
N ASP A 41 39.28 18.02 13.41
CA ASP A 41 40.22 17.01 12.94
C ASP A 41 41.36 16.91 13.96
N GLU A 42 41.58 15.71 14.51
CA GLU A 42 42.79 15.17 15.19
C GLU A 42 42.42 14.11 16.24
N ARG A 43 41.73 13.06 15.81
CA ARG A 43 41.82 11.72 16.44
C ARG A 43 41.48 10.56 15.50
N MET A 44 41.34 10.84 14.21
CA MET A 44 41.09 9.85 13.16
C MET A 44 42.39 9.20 12.69
N SER A 45 42.97 8.34 13.53
CA SER A 45 43.92 7.33 13.05
C SER A 45 43.88 6.01 13.82
N ARG A 46 42.97 5.82 14.79
CA ARG A 46 42.86 4.55 15.54
C ARG A 46 41.43 4.16 15.95
N ALA A 47 40.45 4.39 15.07
CA ALA A 47 39.10 3.83 15.23
C ALA A 47 38.51 3.41 13.87
N SER A 48 39.27 2.61 13.10
CA SER A 48 38.76 1.85 11.95
C SER A 48 38.49 0.41 12.37
N SER A 49 37.66 0.22 13.38
CA SER A 49 37.22 -1.09 13.86
C SER A 49 36.00 -0.90 14.76
N CYS A 50 34.81 -0.85 14.15
CA CYS A 50 33.50 -1.20 14.74
C CYS A 50 32.35 -0.96 13.73
N CYS A 51 32.57 -1.25 12.45
CA CYS A 51 31.48 -1.43 11.47
C CYS A 51 31.75 -2.75 10.76
N GLY A 52 31.51 -3.83 11.49
CA GLY A 52 31.63 -5.20 11.00
C GLY A 52 30.55 -6.05 11.64
N GLU A 53 29.63 -6.52 10.78
CA GLU A 53 28.98 -7.82 10.88
C GLU A 53 28.01 -8.07 12.06
N HIS A 54 26.72 -7.88 11.78
CA HIS A 54 25.69 -8.92 11.96
C HIS A 54 24.39 -8.49 11.25
N GLU A 55 24.40 -8.39 9.92
CA GLU A 55 23.16 -8.52 9.15
C GLU A 55 22.77 -10.01 9.14
N GLY A 56 22.26 -10.47 10.28
CA GLY A 56 21.86 -11.85 10.48
C GLY A 56 20.79 -12.29 9.47
N HIS A 57 20.72 -13.60 9.24
CA HIS A 57 19.65 -14.22 8.47
C HIS A 57 18.26 -13.81 9.00
N ILE A 58 17.49 -13.05 8.23
CA ILE A 58 16.08 -12.73 8.54
C ILE A 58 15.19 -13.77 7.88
N ALA A 59 14.55 -14.64 8.66
CA ALA A 59 13.58 -15.58 8.12
C ALA A 59 12.35 -14.83 7.55
N ALA A 60 11.75 -15.34 6.48
CA ALA A 60 10.52 -14.75 5.96
C ALA A 60 9.36 -15.00 6.94
N CYS A 61 8.68 -13.94 7.35
CA CYS A 61 7.54 -13.99 8.27
C CYS A 61 6.24 -13.78 7.52
N SER A 62 5.19 -14.52 7.90
CA SER A 62 3.88 -14.36 7.28
C SER A 62 3.24 -13.03 7.68
N PHE A 63 2.31 -12.54 6.85
CA PHE A 63 1.49 -11.36 7.19
C PHE A 63 0.87 -11.48 8.59
N GLN A 64 0.31 -12.63 8.95
CA GLN A 64 -0.35 -12.80 10.25
C GLN A 64 0.60 -12.63 11.45
N SER A 65 1.86 -13.09 11.31
CA SER A 65 2.88 -12.95 12.35
C SER A 65 3.32 -11.50 12.54
N ILE A 66 3.46 -10.75 11.45
CA ILE A 66 3.83 -9.34 11.50
C ILE A 66 2.65 -8.50 11.98
N TRP A 67 1.45 -8.80 11.48
CA TRP A 67 0.22 -8.09 11.84
C TRP A 67 -0.06 -8.14 13.34
N SER A 68 0.10 -9.32 13.97
CA SER A 68 -0.12 -9.45 15.42
C SER A 68 0.84 -8.59 16.26
N ARG A 69 2.10 -8.44 15.80
CA ARG A 69 3.10 -7.57 16.45
C ARG A 69 2.79 -6.09 16.23
N LEU A 70 2.40 -5.70 15.02
CA LEU A 70 1.97 -4.32 14.73
C LEU A 70 0.73 -3.91 15.52
N CYS A 71 -0.19 -4.84 15.79
CA CYS A 71 -1.35 -4.57 16.65
C CYS A 71 -0.97 -4.24 18.10
N ALA A 72 0.23 -4.65 18.54
CA ALA A 72 0.72 -4.43 19.90
C ALA A 72 1.59 -3.16 20.03
N GLU A 73 1.95 -2.49 18.92
CA GLU A 73 2.70 -1.24 18.95
C GLU A 73 1.87 -0.09 19.55
N ASP A 74 2.56 0.83 20.24
CA ASP A 74 1.93 2.07 20.68
C ASP A 74 1.81 3.03 19.48
N LEU A 75 0.56 3.21 19.05
CA LEU A 75 0.20 4.07 17.92
C LEU A 75 -0.68 5.24 18.38
N THR A 76 -0.53 5.71 19.61
CA THR A 76 -1.41 6.74 20.20
C THR A 76 -1.47 8.02 19.33
N GLN A 77 -0.31 8.47 18.84
CA GLN A 77 -0.23 9.66 17.99
C GLN A 77 -0.91 9.43 16.63
N GLU A 78 -0.62 8.30 15.98
CA GLU A 78 -1.15 7.95 14.66
C GLU A 78 -2.65 7.64 14.72
N LYS A 79 -3.14 7.03 15.82
CA LYS A 79 -4.57 6.83 16.08
C LYS A 79 -5.29 8.16 16.23
N THR A 80 -4.70 9.13 16.92
CA THR A 80 -5.28 10.48 17.04
C THR A 80 -5.39 11.15 15.66
N GLN A 81 -4.33 11.08 14.84
CA GLN A 81 -4.36 11.59 13.46
C GLN A 81 -5.39 10.84 12.60
N ALA A 82 -5.48 9.53 12.75
CA ALA A 82 -6.41 8.69 12.01
C ALA A 82 -7.87 9.05 12.31
N MET A 83 -8.20 9.29 13.58
CA MET A 83 -9.54 9.71 14.01
C MET A 83 -9.96 11.00 13.29
N ASP A 84 -9.11 12.03 13.34
CA ASP A 84 -9.37 13.32 12.69
C ASP A 84 -9.47 13.18 11.15
N LEU A 85 -8.67 12.31 10.53
CA LEU A 85 -8.78 12.03 9.09
C LEU A 85 -10.11 11.36 8.72
N ILE A 86 -10.60 10.43 9.55
CA ILE A 86 -11.88 9.76 9.36
C ILE A 86 -13.01 10.78 9.48
N ASP A 87 -13.02 11.59 10.54
CA ASP A 87 -14.04 12.61 10.78
C ASP A 87 -14.11 13.61 9.62
N ARG A 88 -12.96 14.18 9.22
CA ARG A 88 -12.89 15.11 8.09
C ARG A 88 -13.37 14.49 6.78
N ALA A 89 -12.99 13.23 6.49
CA ALA A 89 -13.39 12.55 5.27
C ALA A 89 -14.89 12.24 5.22
N GLN A 90 -15.48 11.82 6.34
CA GLN A 90 -16.92 11.54 6.42
C GLN A 90 -17.76 12.81 6.32
N LEU A 91 -17.33 13.90 6.97
CA LEU A 91 -17.99 15.21 6.85
C LEU A 91 -17.97 15.72 5.39
N SER A 92 -16.82 15.62 4.72
CA SER A 92 -16.70 16.00 3.30
C SER A 92 -17.60 15.15 2.38
N ALA A 93 -17.65 13.84 2.61
CA ALA A 93 -18.49 12.92 1.86
C ALA A 93 -19.99 13.18 2.05
N ALA A 94 -20.41 13.58 3.26
CA ALA A 94 -21.79 13.96 3.56
C ALA A 94 -22.19 15.24 2.80
N ARG A 95 -21.35 16.29 2.83
CA ARG A 95 -21.59 17.56 2.10
C ARG A 95 -21.71 17.36 0.59
N SER A 96 -20.84 16.55 0.01
CA SER A 96 -20.86 16.21 -1.42
C SER A 96 -22.18 15.54 -1.82
N SER A 97 -22.79 14.77 -0.92
CA SER A 97 -24.05 14.06 -1.15
C SER A 97 -25.28 14.96 -0.95
N ALA A 98 -25.17 16.03 -0.15
CA ALA A 98 -26.24 17.01 0.10
C ALA A 98 -26.42 18.05 -1.01
N SER A 99 -25.43 18.21 -1.91
CA SER A 99 -25.48 19.16 -3.04
C SER A 99 -26.40 18.74 -4.20
N LYS A 100 -27.03 17.56 -4.12
CA LYS A 100 -28.06 17.12 -5.07
C LYS A 100 -29.42 17.63 -4.56
N ILE A 101 -30.03 18.55 -5.32
CA ILE A 101 -31.28 19.26 -5.01
C ILE A 101 -32.29 18.36 -4.28
N PRO A 102 -32.71 18.70 -3.05
CA PRO A 102 -33.61 17.88 -2.26
C PRO A 102 -35.07 18.23 -2.60
N TYR A 103 -35.67 17.53 -3.55
CA TYR A 103 -37.14 17.46 -3.61
C TYR A 103 -37.62 16.24 -2.80
N CYS A 104 -37.52 16.30 -1.47
CA CYS A 104 -38.49 15.61 -0.59
C CYS A 104 -38.56 16.25 0.79
N ILE A 105 -39.77 16.66 1.18
CA ILE A 105 -40.14 17.11 2.52
C ILE A 105 -40.52 15.86 3.33
N CYS A 106 -39.53 15.01 3.62
CA CYS A 106 -39.78 13.75 4.33
C CYS A 106 -38.57 13.24 5.15
N GLY A 107 -38.52 13.57 6.44
CA GLY A 107 -37.76 12.84 7.48
C GLY A 107 -36.25 13.08 7.58
N PRO A 108 -35.61 12.75 8.73
CA PRO A 108 -34.24 13.16 9.02
C PRO A 108 -33.26 12.54 8.02
N SER A 109 -32.44 13.41 7.42
CA SER A 109 -31.38 13.11 6.47
C SER A 109 -30.59 11.85 6.85
N LYS A 110 -30.82 10.74 6.13
CA LYS A 110 -29.94 9.57 6.18
C LYS A 110 -28.63 9.93 5.50
N THR A 111 -27.62 10.33 6.26
CA THR A 111 -26.23 10.26 5.79
C THR A 111 -25.98 8.81 5.39
N GLY A 112 -25.73 8.53 4.11
CA GLY A 112 -25.55 7.17 3.57
C GLY A 112 -24.28 6.43 4.02
N VAL A 113 -23.77 6.74 5.22
CA VAL A 113 -22.65 6.07 5.89
C VAL A 113 -23.24 5.16 6.96
N CYS A 114 -22.95 3.86 6.88
CA CYS A 114 -23.34 2.91 7.92
C CYS A 114 -22.49 3.18 9.16
N ALA A 115 -23.09 3.66 10.24
CA ALA A 115 -22.38 3.91 11.48
C ALA A 115 -21.84 2.59 12.07
N LEU A 116 -20.56 2.57 12.44
CA LEU A 116 -19.97 1.44 13.14
C LEU A 116 -20.44 1.48 14.60
N ARG A 117 -21.28 0.54 14.99
CA ARG A 117 -21.73 0.39 16.39
C ARG A 117 -20.85 -0.56 17.19
N SER A 118 -20.07 -1.40 16.51
CA SER A 118 -19.10 -2.32 17.12
C SER A 118 -17.80 -1.58 17.40
N THR A 119 -17.36 -1.58 18.66
CA THR A 119 -16.07 -1.03 19.06
C THR A 119 -14.91 -1.76 18.40
N ILE A 120 -15.03 -3.09 18.22
CA ILE A 120 -14.02 -3.91 17.54
C ILE A 120 -13.81 -3.43 16.09
N LEU A 121 -14.89 -3.18 15.35
CA LEU A 121 -14.78 -2.71 13.96
C LEU A 121 -14.26 -1.27 13.89
N ALA A 122 -14.64 -0.42 14.85
CA ALA A 122 -14.10 0.93 14.96
C ALA A 122 -12.58 0.90 15.25
N ASP A 123 -12.13 0.02 16.13
CA ASP A 123 -10.72 -0.16 16.48
C ASP A 123 -9.91 -0.71 15.30
N GLU A 124 -10.43 -1.69 14.55
CA GLU A 124 -9.78 -2.17 13.33
C GLU A 124 -9.69 -1.07 12.26
N GLN A 125 -10.77 -0.31 12.04
CA GLN A 125 -10.76 0.83 11.12
C GLN A 125 -9.69 1.83 11.52
N LEU A 126 -9.66 2.19 12.81
CA LEU A 126 -8.72 3.16 13.36
C LEU A 126 -7.28 2.67 13.21
N LEU A 127 -7.00 1.40 13.53
CA LEU A 127 -5.68 0.80 13.39
C LEU A 127 -5.21 0.80 11.94
N ILE A 128 -6.06 0.42 10.98
CA ILE A 128 -5.73 0.42 9.55
C ILE A 128 -5.34 1.84 9.08
N ILE A 129 -6.12 2.84 9.47
CA ILE A 129 -5.80 4.23 9.10
C ILE A 129 -4.55 4.74 9.85
N ALA A 130 -4.34 4.37 11.11
CA ALA A 130 -3.15 4.74 11.89
C ALA A 130 -1.87 4.16 11.27
N LEU A 131 -1.86 2.87 10.92
CA LEU A 131 -0.74 2.24 10.22
C LEU A 131 -0.46 2.88 8.85
N SER A 132 -1.46 3.50 8.21
CA SER A 132 -1.24 4.29 6.99
C SER A 132 -0.57 5.66 7.22
N LYS A 133 -0.39 6.05 8.48
CA LYS A 133 0.30 7.27 8.90
C LYS A 133 1.70 6.99 9.47
N VAL A 134 1.99 5.75 9.88
CA VAL A 134 3.34 5.37 10.29
C VAL A 134 4.26 5.34 9.06
N PRO A 135 5.28 6.23 8.99
CA PRO A 135 6.26 6.18 7.91
C PRO A 135 7.12 4.93 8.04
N TYR A 136 7.52 4.38 6.90
CA TYR A 136 8.51 3.31 6.89
C TYR A 136 9.86 3.83 7.44
N SER A 137 10.54 2.98 8.20
CA SER A 137 11.86 3.28 8.76
C SER A 137 12.74 2.05 8.67
N GLN A 138 13.88 2.17 8.00
CA GLN A 138 14.85 1.08 7.88
C GLN A 138 15.45 0.70 9.25
N THR A 139 15.50 1.63 10.22
CA THR A 139 16.04 1.36 11.56
C THR A 139 15.06 0.64 12.48
N ASN A 140 13.76 0.63 12.13
CA ASN A 140 12.77 -0.14 12.87
C ASN A 140 12.89 -1.63 12.47
N PRO A 141 13.19 -2.55 13.41
CA PRO A 141 13.39 -3.97 13.08
C PRO A 141 12.16 -4.63 12.49
N LEU A 142 10.95 -4.30 12.96
CA LEU A 142 9.69 -4.87 12.47
C LEU A 142 9.37 -4.38 11.06
N HIS A 143 9.63 -3.10 10.76
CA HIS A 143 9.48 -2.56 9.41
C HIS A 143 10.45 -3.23 8.44
N TRP A 144 11.71 -3.37 8.85
CA TRP A 144 12.74 -4.04 8.06
C TRP A 144 12.39 -5.51 7.79
N GLU A 145 11.97 -6.24 8.82
CA GLU A 145 11.52 -7.63 8.72
C GLU A 145 10.31 -7.78 7.78
N LEU A 146 9.36 -6.84 7.81
CA LEU A 146 8.22 -6.80 6.90
C LEU A 146 8.66 -6.63 5.44
N LEU A 147 9.60 -5.71 5.16
CA LEU A 147 10.11 -5.49 3.81
C LEU A 147 10.93 -6.69 3.31
N CYS A 148 11.80 -7.27 4.15
CA CYS A 148 12.53 -8.50 3.83
C CYS A 148 11.59 -9.67 3.54
N SER A 149 10.54 -9.84 4.35
CA SER A 149 9.55 -10.89 4.16
C SER A 149 8.85 -10.73 2.81
N LEU A 150 8.41 -9.52 2.45
CA LEU A 150 7.80 -9.25 1.15
C LEU A 150 8.72 -9.69 -0.01
N TYR A 151 9.99 -9.27 0.03
CA TYR A 151 10.96 -9.63 -1.00
C TYR A 151 11.08 -11.15 -1.14
N LYS A 152 11.31 -11.85 -0.02
CA LYS A 152 11.49 -13.31 -0.01
C LYS A 152 10.24 -14.07 -0.50
N PHE A 153 9.04 -13.59 -0.17
CA PHE A 153 7.80 -14.18 -0.68
C PHE A 153 7.62 -13.95 -2.19
N LEU A 154 7.99 -12.78 -2.70
CA LEU A 154 7.91 -12.46 -4.13
C LEU A 154 8.93 -13.22 -4.97
N THR A 155 10.18 -13.30 -4.50
CA THR A 155 11.28 -13.94 -5.25
C THR A 155 11.38 -15.45 -5.02
N ASP A 156 10.46 -16.02 -4.24
CA ASP A 156 10.47 -17.43 -3.79
C ASP A 156 11.75 -17.82 -3.03
N ASP A 157 12.41 -16.85 -2.39
CA ASP A 157 13.65 -17.03 -1.61
C ASP A 157 13.35 -17.17 -0.11
N ARG A 158 12.32 -17.95 0.23
CA ARG A 158 11.74 -18.01 1.59
C ARG A 158 12.70 -18.59 2.63
N THR A 159 13.53 -19.55 2.22
CA THR A 159 14.60 -20.18 3.01
C THR A 159 15.97 -19.60 2.71
N GLY A 160 16.03 -18.58 1.83
CA GLY A 160 17.23 -17.92 1.40
C GLY A 160 18.02 -17.34 2.54
N ARG A 161 19.31 -17.65 2.55
CA ARG A 161 20.27 -17.08 3.51
C ARG A 161 20.99 -15.84 3.01
N ASN A 162 20.67 -15.40 1.80
CA ASN A 162 21.25 -14.21 1.22
C ASN A 162 20.86 -12.99 2.05
N ALA A 163 21.85 -12.19 2.40
CA ALA A 163 21.60 -10.88 2.99
C ALA A 163 20.87 -10.00 1.96
N ILE A 164 19.85 -9.28 2.42
CA ILE A 164 19.13 -8.31 1.61
C ILE A 164 19.68 -6.95 2.02
N GLY A 165 20.26 -6.21 1.08
CA GLY A 165 20.74 -4.87 1.36
C GLY A 165 19.58 -3.93 1.68
N ARG A 166 19.77 -2.98 2.60
CA ARG A 166 18.71 -2.01 2.95
C ARG A 166 18.31 -1.12 1.79
N MET A 167 19.27 -0.82 0.92
CA MET A 167 19.09 -0.09 -0.33
C MET A 167 19.68 -0.88 -1.48
N GLY A 168 19.16 -0.66 -2.68
CA GLY A 168 19.73 -1.15 -3.93
C GLY A 168 18.70 -1.55 -4.98
N ALA A 169 19.19 -1.82 -6.20
CA ALA A 169 18.37 -2.14 -7.37
C ALA A 169 17.49 -3.40 -7.25
N HIS A 170 17.70 -4.22 -6.22
CA HIS A 170 16.84 -5.38 -5.96
C HIS A 170 15.42 -4.96 -5.53
N TRP A 171 15.23 -3.75 -5.01
CA TRP A 171 13.90 -3.21 -4.73
C TRP A 171 13.12 -2.87 -5.99
N GLU A 172 13.80 -2.36 -7.02
CA GLU A 172 13.20 -2.14 -8.35
C GLU A 172 12.72 -3.44 -8.98
N ARG A 173 13.42 -4.56 -8.73
CA ARG A 173 13.01 -5.89 -9.23
C ARG A 173 11.62 -6.31 -8.75
N ILE A 174 11.19 -5.88 -7.57
CA ILE A 174 9.84 -6.13 -7.06
C ILE A 174 8.89 -4.93 -7.27
N GLY A 175 9.35 -3.90 -7.98
CA GLY A 175 8.53 -2.80 -8.48
C GLY A 175 8.40 -1.60 -7.55
N PHE A 176 9.36 -1.37 -6.63
CA PHE A 176 9.55 -0.07 -5.99
C PHE A 176 10.24 0.93 -6.95
N GLN A 177 10.14 2.23 -6.69
CA GLN A 177 10.85 3.29 -7.43
C GLN A 177 12.23 3.51 -6.82
N GLY A 178 13.27 3.16 -7.58
CA GLY A 178 14.66 3.34 -7.17
C GLY A 178 15.10 2.38 -6.05
N ASP A 179 16.15 2.78 -5.36
CA ASP A 179 16.89 1.93 -4.42
C ASP A 179 16.42 2.06 -2.96
N ASP A 180 15.51 2.99 -2.64
CA ASP A 180 14.92 3.18 -1.31
C ASP A 180 13.38 3.09 -1.33
N PRO A 181 12.80 1.95 -0.86
CA PRO A 181 11.36 1.75 -0.77
C PRO A 181 10.61 2.75 0.12
N ALA A 182 11.30 3.48 1.01
CA ALA A 182 10.68 4.48 1.85
C ALA A 182 10.00 5.60 1.03
N THR A 183 10.53 5.89 -0.16
CA THR A 183 10.05 6.96 -1.03
C THR A 183 8.66 6.69 -1.60
N ASP A 184 8.30 5.44 -1.91
CA ASP A 184 6.98 5.06 -2.40
C ASP A 184 5.94 4.94 -1.27
N LEU A 185 6.38 4.59 -0.06
CA LEU A 185 5.49 4.27 1.06
C LEU A 185 4.86 5.51 1.71
N ARG A 186 5.26 6.73 1.33
CA ARG A 186 4.81 7.99 1.96
C ARG A 186 3.28 8.17 1.99
N GLY A 187 2.59 7.75 0.93
CA GLY A 187 1.13 7.95 0.81
C GLY A 187 0.29 7.01 1.68
N VAL A 188 0.81 5.80 1.94
CA VAL A 188 0.05 4.68 2.51
C VAL A 188 0.70 4.05 3.75
N GLY A 189 1.86 4.56 4.17
CA GLY A 189 2.61 4.11 5.34
C GLY A 189 2.98 2.63 5.30
N ILE A 190 3.29 2.10 6.48
CA ILE A 190 3.58 0.66 6.63
C ILE A 190 2.37 -0.23 6.30
N PHE A 191 1.14 0.30 6.35
CA PHE A 191 -0.05 -0.45 5.94
C PHE A 191 0.00 -0.89 4.47
N GLY A 192 0.54 -0.06 3.57
CA GLY A 192 0.75 -0.46 2.17
C GLY A 192 1.67 -1.67 2.03
N LEU A 193 2.74 -1.69 2.84
CA LEU A 193 3.66 -2.81 2.88
C LEU A 193 3.02 -4.07 3.50
N CYS A 194 2.16 -3.90 4.51
CA CYS A 194 1.36 -4.99 5.06
C CYS A 194 0.43 -5.62 4.01
N GLN A 195 -0.25 -4.82 3.17
CA GLN A 195 -1.12 -5.34 2.12
C GLN A 195 -0.35 -6.08 1.03
N LEU A 196 0.83 -5.57 0.64
CA LEU A 196 1.73 -6.28 -0.27
C LEU A 196 2.15 -7.64 0.29
N LEU A 197 2.59 -7.69 1.56
CA LEU A 197 2.93 -8.97 2.19
C LEU A 197 1.73 -9.91 2.28
N PHE A 198 0.56 -9.41 2.72
CA PHE A 198 -0.69 -10.18 2.76
C PHE A 198 -0.96 -10.87 1.42
N LEU A 199 -0.84 -10.13 0.32
CA LEU A 199 -1.13 -10.65 -1.02
C LEU A 199 -0.28 -11.88 -1.33
N VAL A 200 1.02 -11.86 -1.01
CA VAL A 200 1.95 -12.91 -1.42
C VAL A 200 2.13 -14.03 -0.39
N SER A 201 1.86 -13.74 0.89
CA SER A 201 1.95 -14.75 1.96
C SER A 201 0.64 -15.49 2.22
N ASN A 202 -0.51 -14.87 1.91
CA ASN A 202 -1.83 -15.41 2.23
C ASN A 202 -2.85 -15.26 1.09
N GLY A 203 -2.78 -14.19 0.32
CA GLY A 203 -3.76 -13.87 -0.72
C GLY A 203 -3.63 -14.74 -1.96
N LEU A 204 -2.41 -15.01 -2.42
CA LEU A 204 -2.12 -15.73 -3.65
C LEU A 204 -1.38 -17.03 -3.36
N THR A 205 -1.56 -18.01 -4.25
CA THR A 205 -0.72 -19.21 -4.26
C THR A 205 0.69 -18.84 -4.73
N SER A 206 1.71 -19.65 -4.39
CA SER A 206 3.09 -19.39 -4.85
C SER A 206 3.17 -19.32 -6.39
N GLN A 207 2.40 -20.16 -7.09
CA GLN A 207 2.31 -20.14 -8.55
C GLN A 207 1.75 -18.81 -9.08
N MET A 208 0.66 -18.31 -8.49
CA MET A 208 0.06 -17.04 -8.90
C MET A 208 1.01 -15.86 -8.60
N THR A 209 1.69 -15.88 -7.46
CA THR A 209 2.71 -14.89 -7.11
C THR A 209 3.85 -14.88 -8.13
N SER A 210 4.37 -16.06 -8.50
CA SER A 210 5.42 -16.20 -9.52
C SER A 210 4.97 -15.67 -10.89
N GLN A 211 3.74 -16.02 -11.32
CA GLN A 211 3.17 -15.53 -12.58
C GLN A 211 2.96 -14.01 -12.59
N LEU A 212 2.55 -13.43 -11.45
CA LEU A 212 2.38 -12.00 -11.31
C LEU A 212 3.73 -11.27 -11.40
N LEU A 213 4.75 -11.76 -10.69
CA LEU A 213 6.10 -11.19 -10.75
C LEU A 213 6.70 -11.30 -12.16
N GLN A 214 6.56 -12.47 -12.81
CA GLN A 214 6.98 -12.67 -14.19
C GLN A 214 6.31 -11.68 -15.16
N LEU A 215 5.00 -11.49 -15.06
CA LEU A 215 4.29 -10.52 -15.91
C LEU A 215 4.75 -9.09 -15.65
N SER A 216 4.98 -8.71 -14.37
CA SER A 216 5.46 -7.37 -14.03
C SER A 216 6.85 -7.07 -14.59
N SER A 217 7.65 -8.12 -14.87
CA SER A 217 8.97 -8.03 -15.50
C SER A 217 8.94 -8.40 -17.00
N ASP A 218 7.77 -8.51 -17.61
CA ASP A 218 7.64 -8.86 -19.03
C ASP A 218 8.21 -7.75 -19.93
N LYS A 219 8.79 -8.13 -21.07
CA LYS A 219 9.43 -7.18 -21.99
C LYS A 219 8.49 -6.12 -22.55
N LEU A 220 7.20 -6.45 -22.72
CA LEU A 220 6.19 -5.55 -23.30
C LEU A 220 5.16 -5.12 -22.26
N GLN A 221 4.79 -6.03 -21.37
CA GLN A 221 3.72 -5.86 -20.39
C GLN A 221 4.23 -5.51 -18.99
N SER A 222 5.50 -5.10 -18.83
CA SER A 222 6.05 -4.74 -17.52
C SER A 222 5.29 -3.60 -16.85
N PHE A 223 5.25 -3.67 -15.52
CA PHE A 223 4.71 -2.63 -14.65
C PHE A 223 5.37 -2.71 -13.27
N PRO A 224 5.49 -1.59 -12.52
CA PRO A 224 6.10 -1.59 -11.20
C PRO A 224 5.15 -2.23 -10.16
N LEU A 225 5.29 -3.53 -9.91
CA LEU A 225 4.37 -4.32 -9.09
C LEU A 225 4.08 -3.71 -7.71
N ALA A 226 5.10 -3.32 -6.94
CA ALA A 226 4.90 -2.73 -5.62
C ALA A 226 4.12 -1.42 -5.71
N VAL A 227 4.53 -0.49 -6.57
CA VAL A 227 3.84 0.81 -6.79
C VAL A 227 2.38 0.59 -7.18
N VAL A 228 2.10 -0.32 -8.13
CA VAL A 228 0.72 -0.66 -8.52
C VAL A 228 -0.09 -1.14 -7.31
N GLY A 229 0.50 -1.96 -6.44
CA GLY A 229 -0.11 -2.37 -5.19
C GLY A 229 -0.40 -1.22 -4.24
N LEU A 230 0.60 -0.36 -3.98
CA LEU A 230 0.43 0.81 -3.10
C LEU A 230 -0.69 1.75 -3.58
N ASN A 231 -0.92 1.82 -4.89
CA ASN A 231 -2.04 2.58 -5.46
C ASN A 231 -3.40 1.97 -5.10
N TRP A 232 -3.54 0.65 -5.16
CA TRP A 232 -4.76 -0.01 -4.70
C TRP A 232 -4.99 0.26 -3.21
N THR A 233 -3.94 0.19 -2.40
CA THR A 233 -4.01 0.53 -0.97
C THR A 233 -4.53 1.96 -0.78
N ALA A 234 -3.97 2.93 -1.50
CA ALA A 234 -4.39 4.33 -1.40
C ALA A 234 -5.88 4.51 -1.74
N MET A 235 -6.34 3.89 -2.83
CA MET A 235 -7.75 3.93 -3.23
C MET A 235 -8.67 3.26 -2.20
N ILE A 236 -8.28 2.13 -1.62
CA ILE A 236 -9.06 1.42 -0.61
C ILE A 236 -9.13 2.24 0.68
N LEU A 237 -8.01 2.79 1.16
CA LEU A 237 -7.95 3.63 2.34
C LEU A 237 -8.83 4.88 2.21
N GLU A 238 -8.93 5.46 1.01
CA GLU A 238 -9.87 6.56 0.75
C GLU A 238 -11.33 6.15 1.06
N ARG A 239 -11.73 4.94 0.64
CA ARG A 239 -13.08 4.41 0.90
C ARG A 239 -13.31 4.08 2.37
N VAL A 240 -12.27 3.59 3.06
CA VAL A 240 -12.31 3.34 4.51
C VAL A 240 -12.53 4.64 5.28
N LYS A 241 -11.73 5.69 5.01
CA LYS A 241 -11.86 7.01 5.66
C LYS A 241 -13.23 7.63 5.43
N GLN A 242 -13.78 7.51 4.22
CA GLN A 242 -15.11 8.03 3.86
C GLN A 242 -16.28 7.21 4.43
N GLY A 243 -16.01 6.13 5.17
CA GLY A 243 -17.04 5.23 5.73
C GLY A 243 -17.80 4.42 4.68
N LYS A 244 -17.29 4.34 3.44
CA LYS A 244 -17.99 3.71 2.30
C LYS A 244 -17.90 2.18 2.30
N LEU A 245 -16.99 1.62 3.10
CA LEU A 245 -16.82 0.18 3.28
C LEU A 245 -17.42 -0.34 4.60
N ASN A 246 -17.97 0.53 5.45
CA ASN A 246 -18.49 0.15 6.77
C ASN A 246 -19.54 -0.96 6.68
N TRP A 247 -20.42 -0.91 5.69
CA TRP A 247 -21.46 -1.93 5.52
C TRP A 247 -20.88 -3.31 5.19
N LEU A 248 -19.78 -3.37 4.42
CA LEU A 248 -19.09 -4.62 4.13
C LEU A 248 -18.38 -5.12 5.39
N ALA A 249 -17.70 -4.23 6.11
CA ALA A 249 -17.01 -4.59 7.35
C ALA A 249 -17.97 -5.13 8.41
N VAL A 250 -19.15 -4.52 8.55
CA VAL A 250 -20.23 -5.02 9.43
C VAL A 250 -20.71 -6.40 8.97
N LYS A 251 -20.88 -6.60 7.65
CA LYS A 251 -21.33 -7.88 7.12
C LYS A 251 -20.32 -9.01 7.32
N GLU A 252 -19.06 -8.75 7.02
CA GLU A 252 -17.96 -9.73 7.14
C GLU A 252 -17.39 -9.82 8.56
N ASN A 253 -17.87 -8.96 9.47
CA ASN A 253 -17.40 -8.83 10.85
C ASN A 253 -15.87 -8.60 10.99
N SER A 254 -15.25 -7.97 9.98
CA SER A 254 -13.86 -7.51 10.04
C SER A 254 -13.55 -6.51 8.93
N PHE A 255 -12.98 -5.37 9.27
CA PHE A 255 -12.38 -4.45 8.29
C PHE A 255 -11.17 -5.06 7.61
N LEU A 256 -10.32 -5.76 8.36
CA LEU A 256 -9.09 -6.33 7.82
C LEU A 256 -9.38 -7.31 6.68
N THR A 257 -10.35 -8.22 6.90
CA THR A 257 -10.82 -9.15 5.87
C THR A 257 -11.34 -8.42 4.64
N VAL A 258 -12.12 -7.34 4.82
CA VAL A 258 -12.68 -6.57 3.71
C VAL A 258 -11.60 -5.85 2.91
N VAL A 259 -10.69 -5.12 3.56
CA VAL A 259 -9.66 -4.34 2.84
C VAL A 259 -8.66 -5.24 2.14
N ASN A 260 -8.26 -6.34 2.76
CA ASN A 260 -7.33 -7.31 2.17
C ASN A 260 -7.99 -8.14 1.05
N GLY A 261 -9.26 -8.52 1.22
CA GLY A 261 -10.02 -9.21 0.18
C GLY A 261 -10.26 -8.33 -1.05
N ILE A 262 -10.62 -7.05 -0.86
CA ILE A 262 -10.72 -6.08 -1.97
C ILE A 262 -9.35 -5.89 -2.64
N TYR A 263 -8.27 -5.77 -1.86
CA TYR A 263 -6.90 -5.62 -2.38
C TYR A 263 -6.49 -6.79 -3.28
N ARG A 264 -6.70 -8.03 -2.82
CA ARG A 264 -6.50 -9.24 -3.64
C ARG A 264 -7.36 -9.19 -4.91
N GLY A 265 -8.64 -8.84 -4.77
CA GLY A 265 -9.55 -8.71 -5.91
C GLY A 265 -9.08 -7.68 -6.94
N CYS A 266 -8.48 -6.57 -6.51
CA CYS A 266 -7.89 -5.56 -7.39
C CYS A 266 -6.76 -6.16 -8.21
N PHE A 267 -5.82 -6.88 -7.56
CA PHE A 267 -4.73 -7.54 -8.26
C PHE A 267 -5.20 -8.61 -9.25
N LEU A 268 -6.18 -9.43 -8.89
CA LEU A 268 -6.70 -10.45 -9.80
C LEU A 268 -7.43 -9.86 -11.00
N SER A 269 -8.25 -8.83 -10.77
CA SER A 269 -8.90 -8.11 -11.85
C SER A 269 -7.88 -7.40 -12.74
N PHE A 270 -6.89 -6.73 -12.15
CA PHE A 270 -5.80 -6.07 -12.87
C PHE A 270 -5.02 -7.06 -13.72
N TRP A 271 -4.53 -8.14 -13.11
CA TRP A 271 -3.77 -9.19 -13.80
C TRP A 271 -4.54 -9.80 -14.97
N LYS A 272 -5.83 -10.11 -14.77
CA LYS A 272 -6.70 -10.63 -15.83
C LYS A 272 -6.87 -9.63 -16.97
N LEU A 273 -7.20 -8.37 -16.65
CA LEU A 273 -7.39 -7.31 -17.64
C LEU A 273 -6.11 -7.06 -18.44
N TRP A 274 -5.00 -6.88 -17.72
CA TRP A 274 -3.68 -6.60 -18.27
C TRP A 274 -3.25 -7.68 -19.26
N LYS A 275 -3.29 -8.94 -18.82
CA LYS A 275 -2.88 -10.08 -19.64
C LYS A 275 -3.82 -10.33 -20.82
N THR A 276 -5.14 -10.24 -20.63
CA THR A 276 -6.11 -10.54 -21.70
C THR A 276 -6.07 -9.50 -22.82
N ARG A 277 -5.79 -8.24 -22.48
CA ARG A 277 -5.75 -7.13 -23.43
C ARG A 277 -4.34 -6.86 -23.97
N ASN A 278 -3.33 -7.62 -23.53
CA ASN A 278 -1.91 -7.38 -23.82
C ASN A 278 -1.49 -5.94 -23.51
N CYS A 279 -1.91 -5.42 -22.33
CA CYS A 279 -1.66 -4.04 -21.93
C CYS A 279 -0.17 -3.76 -21.78
N THR A 280 0.21 -2.53 -22.08
CA THR A 280 1.52 -1.96 -21.77
C THR A 280 1.38 -0.84 -20.73
N ILE A 281 2.47 -0.24 -20.26
CA ILE A 281 2.38 0.86 -19.28
C ILE A 281 1.48 2.01 -19.76
N VAL A 282 1.39 2.23 -21.08
CA VAL A 282 0.57 3.30 -21.67
C VAL A 282 -0.92 3.11 -21.34
N ASP A 283 -1.34 1.85 -21.16
CA ASP A 283 -2.72 1.51 -20.81
C ASP A 283 -3.01 1.64 -19.31
N PHE A 284 -1.99 1.90 -18.49
CA PHE A 284 -2.10 1.85 -17.04
C PHE A 284 -3.15 2.82 -16.50
N ALA A 285 -3.20 4.06 -17.01
CA ALA A 285 -4.17 5.05 -16.55
C ALA A 285 -5.62 4.55 -16.76
N ASN A 286 -5.90 3.94 -17.92
CA ASN A 286 -7.23 3.42 -18.25
C ASN A 286 -7.59 2.21 -17.39
N VAL A 287 -6.69 1.23 -17.27
CA VAL A 287 -6.92 0.03 -16.44
C VAL A 287 -7.07 0.43 -14.96
N SER A 288 -6.25 1.37 -14.48
CA SER A 288 -6.32 1.91 -13.12
C SER A 288 -7.65 2.61 -12.84
N ASN A 289 -8.17 3.37 -13.81
CA ASN A 289 -9.51 3.96 -13.73
C ASN A 289 -10.61 2.89 -13.63
N GLU A 290 -10.53 1.80 -14.40
CA GLU A 290 -11.50 0.69 -14.33
C GLU A 290 -11.49 -0.02 -12.97
N ILE A 291 -10.30 -0.25 -12.40
CA ILE A 291 -10.17 -0.84 -11.05
C ILE A 291 -10.72 0.13 -10.00
N ARG A 292 -10.37 1.43 -10.08
CA ARG A 292 -10.89 2.47 -9.17
C ARG A 292 -12.41 2.54 -9.19
N ASP A 293 -13.00 2.47 -10.38
CA ASP A 293 -14.46 2.46 -10.55
C ASP A 293 -15.10 1.21 -9.94
N THR A 294 -14.44 0.06 -10.06
CA THR A 294 -14.90 -1.18 -9.44
C THR A 294 -14.81 -1.12 -7.92
N ILE A 295 -13.75 -0.56 -7.34
CA ILE A 295 -13.63 -0.28 -5.89
C ILE A 295 -14.77 0.63 -5.42
N LYS A 296 -15.08 1.69 -6.19
CA LYS A 296 -16.11 2.67 -5.82
C LYS A 296 -17.53 2.13 -5.91
N ARG A 297 -17.85 1.40 -6.99
CA ARG A 297 -19.22 1.01 -7.34
C ARG A 297 -19.57 -0.43 -6.96
N ARG A 298 -18.60 -1.34 -6.99
CA ARG A 298 -18.81 -2.79 -6.80
C ARG A 298 -17.75 -3.44 -5.88
N PRO A 299 -17.44 -2.89 -4.69
CA PRO A 299 -16.37 -3.42 -3.84
C PRO A 299 -16.61 -4.89 -3.42
N LYS A 300 -17.87 -5.29 -3.23
CA LYS A 300 -18.23 -6.69 -2.94
C LYS A 300 -17.81 -7.67 -4.04
N SER A 301 -17.78 -7.24 -5.31
CA SER A 301 -17.33 -8.11 -6.41
C SER A 301 -15.84 -8.42 -6.33
N LEU A 302 -15.02 -7.45 -5.91
CA LEU A 302 -13.59 -7.63 -5.66
C LEU A 302 -13.35 -8.55 -4.46
N LEU A 303 -14.10 -8.32 -3.38
CA LEU A 303 -14.08 -9.19 -2.20
C LEU A 303 -14.47 -10.65 -2.55
N ASN A 304 -15.48 -10.87 -3.38
CA ASN A 304 -15.90 -12.23 -3.75
C ASN A 304 -14.94 -12.91 -4.73
N MET A 305 -14.25 -12.15 -5.60
CA MET A 305 -13.15 -12.69 -6.39
C MET A 305 -12.05 -13.27 -5.48
N ALA A 306 -11.94 -12.82 -4.22
CA ALA A 306 -11.04 -13.37 -3.22
C ALA A 306 -11.30 -14.85 -2.89
N VAL A 307 -12.56 -15.30 -3.00
CA VAL A 307 -13.02 -16.61 -2.51
C VAL A 307 -13.05 -17.67 -3.61
N LEU A 308 -13.13 -17.27 -4.88
CA LEU A 308 -13.43 -18.16 -6.01
C LEU A 308 -12.20 -18.61 -6.81
N SER A 309 -10.98 -18.35 -6.34
CA SER A 309 -9.74 -18.75 -7.04
C SER A 309 -9.05 -19.92 -6.32
N HIS A 310 -9.79 -21.02 -6.17
CA HIS A 310 -9.28 -22.33 -5.75
C HIS A 310 -9.15 -23.25 -6.97
#